data_AF-A0A920HT04-F1
#
_entry.id   AF-A0A920HT04-F1
#
_cell.length_a   1.000
_cell.length_b   1.000
_cell.length_c   1.000
_cell.angle_alpha   90.00
_cell.angle_beta   90.00
_cell.angle_gamma   90.00
#
_symmetry.space_group_name_H-M   'P 1'
#
loop_
_entity.id
_entity.type
_entity.pdbx_description
1 polymer ?
#
loop_
_entity_poly.entity_id
_entity_poly.type
_entity_poly.pdbx_seq_one_letter_code
_entity_poly.pdbx_strand_id
1 'polypeptide(L)' 'MRECDQNPNQKFVFEVDGKIKPANDLSLCLTASANYDWYGGGYNPIFIVRDLFLSPCNPSFAKRQSWGLRTSG' A
#
# COMPACT_ATOMS: atom_id res chain seq x y z
N MET A 1 10.72 -13.80 6.13
CA MET A 1 9.28 -13.46 6.21
C MET A 1 8.85 -13.72 7.65
N ARG A 2 8.05 -12.84 8.26
CA ARG A 2 7.52 -13.06 9.62
C ARG A 2 6.20 -13.84 9.53
N GLU A 3 5.92 -14.69 10.50
CA GLU A 3 4.66 -15.45 10.56
C GLU A 3 3.48 -14.55 10.91
N CYS A 4 2.28 -14.96 10.50
CA CYS A 4 1.04 -14.31 10.88
C CYS A 4 0.71 -14.67 12.34
N ASP A 5 0.92 -13.74 13.26
CA ASP A 5 0.82 -13.96 14.71
C ASP A 5 -0.32 -13.16 15.36
N GLN A 6 -1.17 -12.51 14.55
CA GLN A 6 -2.25 -11.64 15.00
C GLN A 6 -1.77 -10.43 15.84
N ASN A 7 -0.47 -10.11 15.81
CA ASN A 7 0.09 -8.94 16.46
C ASN A 7 -0.58 -7.65 15.94
N PRO A 8 -0.86 -6.67 16.81
CA PRO A 8 -1.38 -5.36 16.40
C PRO A 8 -0.64 -4.70 15.22
N ASN A 9 0.68 -4.92 15.09
CA ASN A 9 1.50 -4.39 14.00
C ASN A 9 1.23 -5.08 12.64
N GLN A 10 0.50 -6.19 12.62
CA GLN A 10 0.04 -6.87 11.40
C GLN A 10 -1.40 -6.51 11.04
N LYS A 11 -2.09 -5.69 11.86
CA LYS A 11 -3.47 -5.32 11.64
C LYS A 11 -3.55 -4.01 10.87
N PHE A 12 -4.38 -4.01 9.83
CA PHE A 12 -4.62 -2.85 8.99
C PHE A 12 -6.11 -2.61 8.80
N VAL A 13 -6.49 -1.35 8.65
CA VAL A 13 -7.82 -0.91 8.28
C VAL A 13 -7.78 -0.50 6.81
N PHE A 14 -8.69 -1.04 6.01
CA PHE A 14 -8.94 -0.57 4.65
C PHE A 14 -10.18 0.33 4.68
N GLU A 15 -9.96 1.63 4.48
CA GLU A 15 -11.00 2.65 4.54
C GLU A 15 -11.74 2.79 3.20
N VAL A 16 -12.96 3.32 3.27
CA VAL A 16 -13.83 3.56 2.10
C VAL A 16 -13.23 4.52 1.08
N ASP A 17 -12.29 5.38 1.49
CA ASP A 17 -11.56 6.31 0.62
C ASP A 17 -10.32 5.66 -0.04
N GLY A 18 -10.16 4.35 0.13
CA GLY A 18 -9.08 3.56 -0.45
C GLY A 18 -7.78 3.61 0.35
N LYS A 19 -7.73 4.25 1.53
CA LYS A 19 -6.52 4.24 2.36
C LYS A 19 -6.37 2.91 3.09
N ILE A 20 -5.13 2.43 3.17
CA ILE A 20 -4.75 1.32 4.05
C ILE A 20 -3.93 1.92 5.21
N LYS A 21 -4.38 1.73 6.44
CA LYS A 21 -3.75 2.30 7.65
C LYS A 21 -3.43 1.22 8.67
N PRO A 22 -2.32 1.31 9.40
CA PRO A 22 -2.05 0.37 10.48
C PRO A 22 -3.02 0.64 11.64
N ALA A 23 -3.56 -0.41 12.24
CA ALA A 23 -4.64 -0.29 13.24
C ALA A 23 -4.18 0.40 14.54
N ASN A 24 -2.87 0.44 14.80
CA ASN A 24 -2.27 1.10 15.95
C ASN A 24 -1.97 2.60 15.72
N ASP A 25 -1.97 3.08 14.48
CA ASP A 25 -1.70 4.49 14.15
C ASP A 25 -2.40 4.91 12.86
N LEU A 26 -3.61 5.49 13.02
CA LEU A 26 -4.44 5.96 11.91
C LEU A 26 -3.94 7.27 11.26
N SER A 27 -2.84 7.86 11.76
CA SER A 27 -2.18 8.99 11.12
C SER A 27 -1.28 8.55 9.96
N LEU A 28 -0.91 7.27 9.91
CA LEU A 28 -0.08 6.67 8.88
C LEU A 28 -0.91 5.99 7.79
N CYS A 29 -0.39 6.04 6.56
CA CYS A 29 -0.98 5.42 5.39
C CYS A 29 0.08 4.58 4.65
N LEU A 30 -0.33 3.42 4.14
CA LEU A 30 0.46 2.64 3.21
C LEU A 30 0.68 3.46 1.93
N THR A 31 1.94 3.66 1.60
CA THR A 31 2.37 4.60 0.56
C THR A 31 3.30 3.92 -0.42
N ALA A 32 3.00 4.06 -1.71
CA ALA A 32 3.90 3.67 -2.79
C ALA A 32 5.00 4.73 -2.99
N SER A 33 6.23 4.28 -3.22
CA SER A 33 7.33 5.17 -3.58
C SER A 33 7.04 6.01 -4.82
N ALA A 34 7.58 7.22 -4.88
CA ALA A 34 7.60 8.02 -6.12
C ALA A 34 8.57 7.42 -7.14
N ASN A 35 9.63 6.77 -6.63
CA ASN A 35 10.62 6.10 -7.42
C ASN A 35 10.13 4.72 -7.84
N TYR A 36 10.70 4.23 -8.92
CA TYR A 36 10.52 2.86 -9.36
C TYR A 36 11.85 2.37 -9.89
N ASP A 37 12.39 1.35 -9.24
CA ASP A 37 13.75 0.90 -9.50
C ASP A 37 13.77 -0.33 -10.42
N TRP A 38 12.60 -0.92 -10.70
CA TRP A 38 12.48 -2.08 -11.56
C TRP A 38 11.10 -2.26 -12.20
N TYR A 39 11.14 -2.92 -13.36
CA TYR A 39 9.97 -3.32 -14.12
C TYR A 39 9.62 -4.78 -13.80
N GLY A 40 8.35 -5.06 -13.53
CA GLY A 40 7.83 -6.41 -13.36
C GLY A 40 7.74 -7.17 -14.68
N GLY A 41 7.72 -8.49 -14.61
CA GLY A 41 7.76 -9.40 -15.78
C GLY A 41 6.47 -9.53 -16.59
N GLY A 42 5.65 -8.48 -16.70
CA GLY A 42 4.45 -8.50 -17.55
C GLY A 42 4.72 -7.83 -18.89
N TYR A 43 4.62 -8.60 -19.97
CA TYR A 43 4.70 -8.10 -21.33
C TYR A 43 3.40 -7.34 -21.66
N ASN A 44 3.52 -6.01 -21.68
CA ASN A 44 2.59 -5.03 -22.25
C ASN A 44 1.14 -5.00 -21.68
N PRO A 45 0.79 -4.01 -20.83
CA PRO A 45 1.61 -2.88 -20.39
C PRO A 45 2.69 -3.31 -19.39
N ILE A 46 3.82 -2.62 -19.42
CA ILE A 46 4.91 -2.84 -18.47
C ILE A 46 4.41 -2.52 -17.06
N PHE A 47 4.45 -3.52 -16.18
CA PHE A 47 4.16 -3.30 -14.76
C PHE A 47 5.37 -2.65 -14.11
N ILE A 48 5.15 -1.57 -13.39
CA ILE A 48 6.18 -0.90 -12.61
C ILE A 48 6.07 -1.41 -11.17
N VAL A 49 7.18 -1.86 -10.59
CA VAL A 49 7.20 -2.26 -9.19
C VAL A 49 7.72 -1.12 -8.33
N ARG A 50 7.06 -0.90 -7.20
CA ARG A 50 7.39 0.18 -6.27
C ARG A 50 7.46 -0.34 -4.86
N ASP A 51 8.39 0.21 -4.09
CA ASP A 51 8.47 -0.06 -2.67
C ASP A 51 7.27 0.52 -1.94
N LEU A 52 6.87 -0.19 -0.90
CA LEU A 52 5.78 0.18 0.00
C LEU A 52 6.35 0.51 1.37
N PHE A 53 5.86 1.60 1.95
CA PHE A 53 6.22 2.00 3.30
C PHE A 53 5.05 2.72 3.98
N LEU A 54 5.13 2.86 5.30
CA LEU A 54 4.19 3.68 6.06
C LEU A 54 4.73 5.11 6.16
N SER A 55 3.89 6.09 5.84
CA SER A 55 4.18 7.51 6.03
C SER A 55 2.93 8.25 6.46
N PRO A 56 3.04 9.49 6.98
CA PRO A 56 1.87 10.29 7.30
C PRO A 56 0.88 10.36 6.12
N CYS A 57 -0.40 10.22 6.42
CA CYS A 57 -1.45 10.39 5.43
C CYS A 57 -1.44 11.83 4.92
N ASN A 58 -1.35 12.02 3.61
CA ASN A 58 -1.25 13.34 3.00
C ASN A 58 -2.07 13.38 1.70
N PRO A 59 -3.05 14.31 1.57
CA PRO A 59 -3.82 14.46 0.33
C PRO A 59 -2.97 14.66 -0.93
N SER A 60 -1.80 15.31 -0.82
CA SER A 60 -0.85 15.46 -1.93
C SER A 60 -0.27 14.12 -2.42
N PHE A 61 -0.37 13.06 -1.62
CA PHE A 61 0.04 11.70 -1.97
C PHE A 61 -1.11 10.77 -2.31
N ALA A 62 -2.34 11.28 -2.54
CA ALA A 62 -3.51 10.46 -2.84
C ALA A 62 -3.25 9.40 -3.93
N LYS A 63 -2.59 9.76 -5.03
CA LYS A 63 -2.23 8.82 -6.11
C LYS A 63 -1.34 7.64 -5.69
N ARG A 64 -0.67 7.75 -4.54
CA ARG A 64 0.27 6.76 -3.98
C ARG A 64 -0.20 6.18 -2.64
N GLN A 65 -1.28 6.70 -2.08
CA GLN A 65 -1.88 6.26 -0.80
C GLN A 65 -3.30 5.70 -0.96
N SER A 66 -3.85 5.71 -2.18
CA SER A 66 -5.15 5.10 -2.50
C SER A 66 -4.94 3.73 -3.15
N TRP A 67 -5.62 2.73 -2.60
CA TRP A 67 -5.52 1.33 -2.95
C TRP A 67 -6.89 0.77 -3.31
N GLY A 68 -6.91 -0.21 -4.22
CA GLY A 68 -8.11 -0.94 -4.59
C GLY A 68 -7.85 -2.44 -4.49
N LEU A 69 -8.81 -3.16 -3.91
CA LEU A 69 -8.81 -4.62 -3.94
C LEU A 69 -9.43 -5.06 -5.27
N ARG A 70 -8.67 -5.82 -6.06
CA ARG A 70 -9.19 -6.44 -7.27
C ARG A 70 -9.94 -7.71 -6.87
N THR A 71 -11.17 -7.85 -7.35
CA THR A 71 -11.86 -9.15 -7.28
C THR A 71 -11.16 -10.11 -8.23
N SER A 72 -10.94 -11.35 -7.80
CA SER A 72 -10.52 -12.42 -8.71
C SER A 72 -11.67 -12.66 -9.69
N GLY A 73 -11.44 -12.34 -10.97
CA GLY A 73 -12.29 -12.79 -12.08
C GLY A 73 -11.88 -14.18 -12.53
#